data_AF-A0A6L4Y5Q0-F1
#
_entry.id   AF-A0A6L4Y5Q0-F1
#
_cell.length_a   1.000
_cell.length_b   1.000
_cell.length_c   1.000
_cell.angle_alpha   90.00
_cell.angle_beta   90.00
_cell.angle_gamma   90.00
#
_symmetry.space_group_name_H-M   'P 1'
#
loop_
_entity.id
_entity.type
_entity.pdbx_description
1 polymer ?
#
loop_
_entity_poly.entity_id
_entity_poly.type
_entity_poly.pdbx_seq_one_letter_code
_entity_poly.pdbx_strand_id
1 'polypeptide(L)'
;TLPEWTRIKRFVNLHKEFDADEAELTRTRKLRRTFVEDRYGDLIAALYGEDKEYNVDAPITYRDGRRGVIKTAIKVNNVDEVTG
;
A
#
# COMPACT_ATOMS: atom_id res chain seq x y z
N THR A 1 -20.19 -19.67 -4.37
CA THR A 1 -18.90 -19.68 -3.63
C THR A 1 -17.87 -18.92 -4.46
N LEU A 2 -16.98 -18.12 -3.85
CA LEU A 2 -15.99 -17.31 -4.59
C LEU A 2 -14.97 -18.23 -5.30
N PRO A 3 -14.67 -18.03 -6.60
CA PRO A 3 -13.67 -18.82 -7.32
C PRO A 3 -12.29 -18.73 -6.66
N GLU A 4 -11.54 -19.83 -6.64
CA GLU A 4 -10.26 -19.93 -5.93
C GLU A 4 -9.23 -18.91 -6.43
N TRP A 5 -9.13 -18.71 -7.75
CA TRP A 5 -8.21 -17.73 -8.35
C TRP A 5 -8.54 -16.27 -8.03
N THR A 6 -9.72 -15.98 -7.48
CA THR A 6 -10.13 -14.63 -7.07
C THR A 6 -9.99 -14.39 -5.57
N ARG A 7 -9.57 -15.39 -4.79
CA ARG A 7 -9.35 -15.23 -3.36
C ARG A 7 -8.12 -14.37 -3.11
N ILE A 8 -8.23 -13.46 -2.15
CA ILE A 8 -7.09 -12.68 -1.66
C ILE A 8 -6.16 -13.63 -0.92
N LYS A 9 -4.90 -13.71 -1.36
CA LYS A 9 -3.86 -14.51 -0.70
C LYS A 9 -3.07 -13.68 0.31
N ARG A 10 -2.81 -12.42 -0.03
CA ARG A 10 -2.00 -11.49 0.78
C ARG A 10 -2.56 -10.08 0.75
N PHE A 11 -2.38 -9.36 1.84
CA PHE A 11 -2.76 -7.95 1.94
C PHE A 11 -1.86 -7.19 2.90
N VAL A 12 -1.88 -5.87 2.78
CA VAL A 12 -1.15 -4.93 3.64
C VAL A 12 -2.13 -3.88 4.15
N ASN A 13 -1.87 -3.37 5.34
CA ASN A 13 -2.56 -2.20 5.87
C ASN A 13 -1.67 -0.98 5.68
N LEU A 14 -2.10 -0.05 4.84
CA LEU A 14 -1.36 1.19 4.61
C LEU A 14 -1.44 2.09 5.84
N HIS A 15 -0.36 2.81 6.10
CA HIS A 15 -0.26 3.78 7.20
C HIS A 15 -1.06 5.07 6.93
N LYS A 16 -1.54 5.27 5.69
CA LYS A 16 -2.41 6.36 5.28
C LYS A 16 -3.42 5.89 4.24
N GLU A 17 -4.51 6.64 4.09
CA GLU A 17 -5.46 6.48 2.99
C GLU A 17 -4.92 7.11 1.69
N PHE A 18 -5.43 6.63 0.55
CA PHE A 18 -5.14 7.25 -0.74
C PHE A 18 -5.85 8.61 -0.86
N ASP A 19 -5.12 9.60 -1.37
CA ASP A 19 -5.60 10.98 -1.48
C ASP A 19 -5.76 11.42 -2.94
N ALA A 20 -6.85 12.12 -3.25
CA ALA A 20 -7.09 12.71 -4.57
C ALA A 20 -6.18 13.92 -4.83
N ASP A 21 -5.81 14.66 -3.78
CA ASP A 21 -4.93 15.83 -3.85
C ASP A 21 -3.46 15.43 -4.07
N GLU A 22 -3.08 14.22 -3.64
CA GLU A 22 -1.77 13.60 -3.96
C GLU A 22 -1.74 12.86 -5.30
N ALA A 23 -2.81 12.95 -6.10
CA ALA A 23 -2.97 12.24 -7.37
C ALA A 23 -2.99 10.70 -7.27
N GLU A 24 -3.22 10.13 -6.08
CA GLU A 24 -3.41 8.68 -5.89
C GLU A 24 -4.82 8.25 -6.32
N LEU A 25 -5.80 9.14 -6.15
CA LEU A 25 -7.19 8.96 -6.59
C LEU A 25 -7.62 10.00 -7.63
N THR A 26 -8.67 9.68 -8.39
CA THR A 26 -9.49 10.71 -9.05
C THR A 26 -10.36 11.42 -8.03
N ARG A 27 -10.88 12.61 -8.36
CA ARG A 27 -11.87 13.33 -7.52
C ARG A 27 -13.13 12.51 -7.24
N THR A 28 -13.42 11.50 -8.07
CA THR A 28 -14.53 10.54 -7.88
C THR A 28 -14.10 9.27 -7.15
N ARG A 29 -12.95 9.27 -6.45
CA ARG A 29 -12.40 8.14 -5.68
C ARG A 29 -12.05 6.89 -6.50
N LYS A 30 -11.73 7.04 -7.79
CA LYS A 30 -11.16 5.92 -8.58
C LYS A 30 -9.65 5.89 -8.41
N LEU A 31 -9.07 4.71 -8.19
CA LEU A 31 -7.62 4.54 -8.08
C LEU A 31 -6.92 4.91 -9.40
N ARG A 32 -5.89 5.74 -9.32
CA ARG A 32 -5.01 6.03 -10.46
C ARG A 32 -3.89 5.00 -10.48
N ARG A 33 -4.16 3.84 -11.09
CA ARG A 33 -3.26 2.66 -11.07
C ARG A 33 -1.81 2.98 -11.40
N THR A 34 -1.54 3.66 -12.51
CA THR A 34 -0.17 3.99 -12.93
C THR A 34 0.59 4.81 -11.89
N PHE A 35 -0.07 5.76 -11.23
CA PHE A 35 0.57 6.58 -10.18
C PHE A 35 0.86 5.76 -8.93
N VAL A 36 -0.09 4.89 -8.55
CA VAL A 36 0.07 4.00 -7.40
C VAL A 36 1.13 2.93 -7.66
N GLU A 37 1.17 2.37 -8.87
CA GLU A 37 2.19 1.39 -9.30
C GLU A 37 3.60 1.98 -9.26
N ASP A 38 3.77 3.23 -9.72
CA ASP A 38 5.05 3.93 -9.68
C ASP A 38 5.48 4.23 -8.23
N ARG A 39 4.56 4.76 -7.41
CA ARG A 39 4.88 5.17 -6.03
C ARG A 39 5.03 4.01 -5.05
N TYR A 40 4.28 2.93 -5.24
CA TYR A 40 4.23 1.77 -4.34
C TYR A 40 4.77 0.49 -4.99
N GLY A 41 5.56 0.62 -6.06
CA GLY A 41 6.07 -0.53 -6.82
C GLY A 41 6.77 -1.56 -5.95
N ASP A 42 7.61 -1.13 -5.02
CA ASP A 42 8.32 -2.04 -4.10
C ASP A 42 7.37 -2.74 -3.12
N LEU A 43 6.34 -2.07 -2.62
CA LEU A 43 5.31 -2.68 -1.78
C LEU A 43 4.46 -3.70 -2.56
N ILE A 44 4.14 -3.39 -3.81
CA ILE A 44 3.45 -4.30 -4.72
C ILE A 44 4.33 -5.52 -4.99
N ALA A 45 5.64 -5.33 -5.23
CA ALA A 45 6.59 -6.42 -5.37
C ALA A 45 6.64 -7.30 -4.12
N ALA A 46 6.69 -6.71 -2.92
CA ALA A 46 6.65 -7.43 -1.65
C ALA A 46 5.36 -8.27 -1.49
N LEU A 47 4.20 -7.73 -1.90
CA LEU A 47 2.93 -8.46 -1.92
C LEU A 47 2.95 -9.68 -2.84
N TYR A 48 3.63 -9.61 -3.99
CA TYR A 48 3.76 -10.71 -4.93
C TYR A 48 4.95 -11.64 -4.65
N GLY A 49 5.93 -11.19 -3.86
CA GLY A 49 7.16 -11.88 -3.52
C GLY A 49 7.03 -12.80 -2.31
N GLU A 50 8.05 -12.87 -1.46
CA GLU A 50 8.06 -13.67 -0.22
C GLU A 50 8.30 -12.81 1.04
N ASP A 51 8.40 -11.49 0.86
CA ASP A 51 8.69 -10.56 1.94
C ASP A 51 7.55 -10.53 2.96
N LYS A 52 7.91 -10.54 4.24
CA LYS A 52 6.97 -10.45 5.36
C LYS A 52 6.69 -9.00 5.78
N GLU A 53 7.54 -8.08 5.35
CA GLU A 53 7.49 -6.69 5.76
C GLU A 53 8.13 -5.80 4.69
N TYR A 54 7.56 -4.61 4.51
CA TYR A 54 8.08 -3.55 3.65
C TYR A 54 8.33 -2.29 4.49
N ASN A 55 9.56 -1.80 4.46
CA ASN A 55 9.90 -0.54 5.13
C ASN A 55 9.63 0.62 4.18
N VAL A 56 8.63 1.44 4.51
CA VAL A 56 8.34 2.66 3.77
C VAL A 56 9.13 3.83 4.33
N ASP A 57 9.89 4.48 3.44
CA ASP A 57 10.52 5.78 3.66
C ASP A 57 9.83 6.80 2.74
N ALA A 58 8.71 7.35 3.17
CA ALA A 58 7.92 8.27 2.34
C ALA A 58 8.08 9.73 2.78
N PRO A 59 8.32 10.68 1.85
CA PRO A 59 8.30 12.09 2.17
C PRO A 59 6.86 12.54 2.44
N ILE A 60 6.58 13.04 3.64
CA ILE A 60 5.32 13.69 3.99
C ILE A 60 5.51 15.19 3.87
N THR A 61 4.62 15.85 3.13
CA THR A 61 4.52 17.31 3.15
C THR A 61 3.38 17.68 4.09
N TYR A 62 3.73 18.27 5.23
CA TYR A 62 2.76 18.80 6.18
C TYR A 62 2.05 20.02 5.59
N ARG A 63 0.82 20.28 6.06
CA ARG A 63 0.00 21.42 5.59
C ARG A 63 0.64 22.79 5.84
N ASP A 64 1.61 22.86 6.75
CA ASP A 64 2.41 24.05 7.04
C ASP A 64 3.63 24.22 6.09
N GLY A 65 3.78 23.33 5.11
CA GLY A 65 4.87 23.34 4.13
C GLY A 65 6.13 22.63 4.60
N ARG A 66 6.18 22.10 5.82
CA ARG A 66 7.32 21.30 6.30
C ARG A 66 7.36 19.96 5.56
N ARG A 67 8.57 19.49 5.25
CA ARG A 67 8.80 18.16 4.69
C ARG A 67 9.40 17.28 5.79
N GLY A 68 8.72 16.19 6.12
CA GLY A 68 9.24 15.12 6.97
C GLY A 68 9.40 13.83 6.18
N VAL A 69 10.05 12.85 6.77
CA VAL A 69 10.07 11.48 6.24
C VAL A 69 9.37 10.61 7.27
N ILE A 70 8.33 9.90 6.86
CA ILE A 70 7.78 8.82 7.68
C ILE A 70 8.57 7.56 7.39
N LYS A 71 9.09 6.96 8.47
CA LYS A 71 9.70 5.64 8.44
C LYS A 71 8.76 4.69 9.15
N THR A 72 8.12 3.81 8.40
CA THR A 72 7.18 2.84 8.95
C THR A 72 7.39 1.48 8.32
N ALA A 73 7.32 0.45 9.14
CA ALA A 73 7.24 -0.92 8.67
C ALA A 73 5.78 -1.31 8.37
N ILE A 74 5.51 -1.76 7.15
CA ILE A 74 4.22 -2.29 6.71
C ILE A 74 4.33 -3.80 6.64
N LYS A 75 3.55 -4.51 7.46
CA LYS A 75 3.49 -5.97 7.45
C LYS A 75 2.70 -6.49 6.25
N VAL A 76 3.25 -7.50 5.58
CA VAL A 76 2.58 -8.28 4.55
C VAL A 76 1.90 -9.46 5.22
N ASN A 77 0.56 -9.49 5.20
CA ASN A 77 -0.23 -10.50 5.90
C ASN A 77 -0.69 -11.56 4.89
N ASN A 78 -0.41 -12.83 5.18
CA ASN A 78 -1.00 -13.97 4.46
C ASN A 78 -2.39 -14.28 5.04
N VAL A 79 -3.36 -14.52 4.16
CA VAL A 79 -4.72 -14.89 4.56
C VAL A 79 -4.79 -16.35 5.02
N ASP A 80 -3.97 -17.22 4.42
CA ASP A 80 -3.95 -18.65 4.72
C ASP A 80 -3.08 -19.00 5.94
N GLU A 81 -2.33 -18.03 6.48
CA GLU A 81 -1.49 -18.19 7.67
C GLU A 81 -2.36 -17.97 8.91
N VAL A 82 -3.10 -19.01 9.32
CA VAL A 82 -3.87 -19.01 10.57
C VAL A 82 -2.86 -18.82 11.70
N THR A 83 -2.91 -17.65 12.35
CA THR A 83 -2.19 -17.44 13.60
C THR A 83 -2.82 -18.36 14.64
N GLY A 84 -2.14 -19.47 14.92
CA GLY A 84 -2.49 -20.42 15.98
C GLY A 84 -2.22 -19.85 17.36
#